data_AF-A0A914UX83-F1
#
_entry.id   AF-A0A914UX83-F1
#
_cell.length_a   1.000
_cell.length_b   1.000
_cell.length_c   1.000
_cell.angle_alpha   90.00
_cell.angle_beta   90.00
_cell.angle_gamma   90.00
#
_symmetry.space_group_name_H-M   'P 1'
#
loop_
_entity.id
_entity.type
_entity.pdbx_description
1 polymer ?
#
loop_
_entity_poly.entity_id
_entity_poly.type
_entity_poly.pdbx_seq_one_letter_code
_entity_poly.pdbx_strand_id
1 'polypeptide(L)'
;MPLSNEEKRNLKEGEIYIDEETQKKYRVKKAAFPQHQIGGPHGLGEPDDRSLRKVEADVLIPKLMNEAVEKIECHDLHLAIVNCFRLHGGVKGLKACAPERDIYNVCKIEK
;
A
#
# COMPACT_ATOMS: atom_id res chain seq x y z
N MET A 1 -1.21 -8.63 31.07
CA MET A 1 -1.39 -8.04 29.72
C MET A 1 -0.64 -8.90 28.73
N PRO A 2 -1.30 -9.41 27.65
CA PRO A 2 -0.58 -10.19 26.64
C PRO A 2 0.50 -9.33 25.97
N LEU A 3 1.69 -9.89 25.75
CA LEU A 3 2.76 -9.18 25.04
C LEU A 3 2.25 -8.61 23.71
N SER A 4 2.67 -7.38 23.41
CA SER A 4 2.51 -6.80 22.09
C SER A 4 3.30 -7.62 21.05
N ASN A 5 2.91 -7.51 19.78
CA ASN A 5 3.58 -8.24 18.69
C ASN A 5 5.06 -7.82 18.53
N GLU A 6 5.42 -6.59 18.90
CA GLU A 6 6.80 -6.12 18.88
C GLU A 6 7.64 -6.79 19.97
N GLU A 7 7.11 -6.88 21.19
CA GLU A 7 7.80 -7.58 22.28
C GLU A 7 8.00 -9.06 21.94
N LYS A 8 7.00 -9.72 21.33
CA LYS A 8 7.08 -11.13 20.87
C LYS A 8 8.19 -11.34 19.84
N ARG A 9 8.46 -10.34 19.00
CA ARG A 9 9.45 -10.41 17.93
C ARG A 9 10.88 -10.43 18.47
N ASN A 10 11.10 -9.78 19.62
CA ASN A 10 12.42 -9.66 20.25
C ASN A 10 12.86 -10.90 21.04
N LEU A 11 11.94 -11.80 21.40
CA LEU A 11 12.32 -13.06 22.07
C LEU A 11 13.11 -13.98 21.14
N LYS A 12 14.07 -14.70 21.72
CA LYS A 12 14.86 -15.71 21.01
C LYS A 12 14.12 -17.04 20.96
N GLU A 13 14.41 -17.83 19.93
CA GLU A 13 13.85 -19.18 19.83
C GLU A 13 14.34 -20.03 21.00
N GLY A 14 13.41 -20.72 21.66
CA GLY A 14 13.69 -21.54 22.84
C GLY A 14 13.73 -20.78 24.17
N GLU A 15 13.61 -19.44 24.16
CA GLU A 15 13.49 -18.64 25.37
C GLU A 15 12.21 -18.98 26.14
N ILE A 16 12.27 -18.90 27.48
CA ILE A 16 11.12 -19.18 28.35
C ILE A 16 10.51 -17.84 28.74
N TYR A 17 9.34 -17.55 28.18
CA TYR A 17 8.51 -16.41 28.58
C TYR A 17 7.63 -16.82 29.77
N ILE A 18 7.58 -15.97 30.80
CA ILE A 18 6.71 -16.15 31.96
C ILE A 18 5.64 -15.08 31.87
N ASP A 19 4.39 -15.51 31.79
CA ASP A 19 3.26 -14.59 31.80
C ASP A 19 3.00 -14.10 33.23
N GLU A 20 3.08 -12.78 33.44
CA GLU A 20 2.96 -12.15 34.76
C GLU A 20 1.57 -12.34 35.39
N GLU A 21 0.52 -12.45 34.58
CA GLU A 21 -0.86 -12.62 35.08
C GLU A 21 -1.18 -14.08 35.42
N THR A 22 -0.66 -15.02 34.64
CA THR A 22 -1.02 -16.44 34.78
C THR A 22 0.05 -17.28 35.46
N GLN A 23 1.26 -16.72 35.70
CA GLN A 23 2.45 -17.43 36.17
C GLN A 23 2.84 -18.66 35.32
N LYS A 24 2.29 -18.78 34.10
CA LYS A 24 2.56 -19.91 33.21
C LYS A 24 3.82 -19.65 32.40
N LYS A 25 4.62 -20.70 32.23
CA LYS A 25 5.86 -20.68 31.45
C LYS A 25 5.59 -21.18 30.04
N TYR A 26 5.92 -20.37 29.04
CA TYR A 26 5.79 -20.68 27.63
C TYR A 26 7.17 -20.74 26.98
N ARG A 27 7.40 -21.77 26.16
CA ARG A 27 8.63 -21.87 25.36
C ARG A 27 8.39 -21.22 24.00
N VAL A 28 9.19 -20.23 23.65
CA VAL A 28 9.07 -19.50 22.39
C VAL A 28 9.45 -20.43 21.23
N LYS A 29 8.52 -20.59 20.28
CA LYS A 29 8.75 -21.25 18.98
C LYS A 29 8.59 -20.21 17.88
N LYS A 30 9.61 -20.02 17.05
CA LYS A 30 9.50 -19.16 15.86
C LYS A 30 9.00 -19.99 14.69
N ALA A 31 8.03 -19.45 13.96
CA ALA A 31 7.56 -20.05 12.72
C ALA A 31 8.37 -19.49 11.53
N ALA A 32 8.40 -20.24 10.43
CA ALA A 32 9.14 -19.85 9.22
C ALA A 32 8.55 -18.60 8.53
N PHE A 33 7.24 -18.36 8.67
CA PHE A 33 6.58 -17.16 8.16
C PHE A 33 6.18 -16.22 9.32
N PRO A 34 5.99 -14.92 9.03
CA PRO A 34 5.55 -13.94 10.03
C PRO A 34 4.23 -14.34 10.71
N GLN A 35 4.05 -13.93 11.97
CA GLN A 35 2.82 -14.22 12.71
C GLN A 35 1.56 -13.72 11.99
N HIS A 36 1.62 -12.58 11.31
CA HIS A 36 0.48 -12.07 10.57
C HIS A 36 0.07 -12.94 9.37
N GLN A 37 0.92 -13.86 8.90
CA GLN A 37 0.64 -14.79 7.80
C GLN A 37 0.16 -16.18 8.26
N ILE A 38 0.56 -16.63 9.46
CA ILE A 38 0.21 -17.97 10.00
C ILE A 38 -0.66 -17.87 11.27
N GLY A 39 -0.97 -16.65 11.70
CA GLY A 39 -1.70 -16.38 12.92
C GLY A 39 -3.20 -16.59 12.79
N GLY A 40 -3.91 -16.10 13.79
CA GLY A 40 -5.37 -16.19 13.89
C GLY A 40 -5.88 -17.59 14.29
N PRO A 41 -7.19 -17.68 14.64
CA PRO A 41 -7.81 -18.90 15.16
C PRO A 41 -7.84 -20.08 14.15
N HIS A 42 -7.73 -19.78 12.85
CA HIS A 42 -7.70 -20.77 11.78
C HIS A 42 -6.32 -20.97 11.14
N GLY A 43 -5.29 -20.24 11.61
CA GLY A 43 -3.95 -20.33 11.03
C GLY A 43 -3.84 -19.84 9.58
N LEU A 44 -4.79 -19.01 9.13
CA LEU A 44 -4.86 -18.47 7.76
C LEU A 44 -4.36 -17.02 7.66
N GLY A 45 -3.86 -16.47 8.77
CA GLY A 45 -3.46 -15.07 8.89
C GLY A 45 -4.21 -14.36 10.01
N GLU A 46 -3.63 -13.26 10.49
CA GLU A 46 -4.22 -12.44 11.55
C GLU A 46 -5.36 -11.57 10.98
N PRO A 47 -6.60 -11.69 11.48
CA PRO A 47 -7.74 -10.92 10.97
C PRO A 47 -7.61 -9.41 11.22
N ASP A 48 -6.82 -9.01 12.21
CA ASP A 48 -6.57 -7.61 12.55
C ASP A 48 -5.27 -7.06 11.92
N ASP A 49 -4.64 -7.78 10.99
CA ASP A 49 -3.47 -7.28 10.27
C ASP A 49 -3.86 -6.12 9.33
N ARG A 50 -3.41 -4.92 9.68
CA ARG A 50 -3.59 -3.69 8.89
C ARG A 50 -2.32 -3.30 8.14
N SER A 51 -1.33 -4.18 8.07
CA SER A 51 -0.10 -3.91 7.33
C SER A 51 -0.35 -3.98 5.82
N LEU A 52 0.32 -3.10 5.08
CA LEU A 52 0.31 -3.15 3.62
C LEU A 52 1.41 -4.08 3.12
N ARG A 53 1.07 -4.92 2.14
CA ARG A 53 2.09 -5.67 1.39
C ARG A 53 2.86 -4.71 0.49
N LYS A 54 4.11 -5.05 0.16
CA LYS A 54 4.93 -4.25 -0.76
C LYS A 54 4.24 -3.98 -2.10
N VAL A 55 3.57 -4.99 -2.65
CA VAL A 55 2.82 -4.84 -3.92
C VAL A 55 1.67 -3.83 -3.77
N GLU A 56 1.00 -3.81 -2.62
CA GLU A 56 -0.09 -2.87 -2.37
C GLU A 56 0.44 -1.45 -2.22
N ALA A 57 1.51 -1.28 -1.43
CA ALA A 57 2.13 0.02 -1.17
C ALA A 57 2.78 0.63 -2.42
N ASP A 58 3.52 -0.16 -3.18
CA ASP A 58 4.38 0.35 -4.26
C ASP A 58 3.69 0.36 -5.63
N VAL A 59 2.67 -0.49 -5.83
CA VAL A 59 2.04 -0.67 -7.15
C VAL A 59 0.54 -0.38 -7.10
N LEU A 60 -0.18 -1.05 -6.21
CA LEU A 60 -1.64 -1.04 -6.25
C LEU A 60 -2.22 0.32 -5.82
N ILE A 61 -1.79 0.83 -4.66
CA ILE A 61 -2.25 2.12 -4.12
C ILE A 61 -1.87 3.26 -5.07
N PRO A 62 -0.61 3.39 -5.54
CA PRO A 62 -0.25 4.46 -6.47
C PRO A 62 -1.06 4.39 -7.77
N LYS A 63 -1.34 3.19 -8.28
CA LYS A 63 -2.15 3.03 -9.49
C LYS A 63 -3.58 3.52 -9.27
N LEU A 64 -4.23 3.09 -8.17
CA LEU A 64 -5.60 3.49 -7.86
C LEU A 64 -5.71 4.98 -7.57
N MET A 65 -4.74 5.57 -6.86
CA MET A 65 -4.69 7.00 -6.60
C MET A 65 -4.50 7.81 -7.87
N ASN A 66 -3.57 7.41 -8.76
CA ASN A 66 -3.44 8.03 -10.06
C ASN A 66 -4.77 7.98 -10.83
N GLU A 67 -5.42 6.82 -10.91
CA GLU A 67 -6.70 6.70 -11.62
C GLU A 67 -7.79 7.61 -11.04
N ALA A 68 -7.84 7.77 -9.72
CA ALA A 68 -8.75 8.70 -9.06
C ALA A 68 -8.44 10.17 -9.41
N VAL A 69 -7.16 10.55 -9.38
CA VAL A 69 -6.71 11.90 -9.76
C VAL A 69 -7.10 12.20 -11.22
N GLU A 70 -6.88 11.25 -12.14
CA GLU A 70 -7.20 11.44 -13.57
C GLU A 70 -8.71 11.50 -13.84
N LYS A 71 -9.52 10.75 -13.09
CA LYS A 71 -10.97 10.66 -13.31
C LYS A 71 -11.80 11.68 -12.54
N ILE A 72 -11.31 12.15 -11.40
CA ILE A 72 -12.08 12.99 -10.48
C ILE A 72 -11.44 14.37 -10.36
N GLU A 73 -10.18 14.47 -9.94
CA GLU A 73 -9.59 15.75 -9.55
C GLU A 73 -9.09 16.57 -10.74
N CYS A 74 -8.35 15.94 -11.65
CA CYS A 74 -7.78 16.56 -12.84
C CYS A 74 -8.58 16.20 -14.11
N HIS A 75 -9.87 15.83 -13.96
CA HIS A 75 -10.69 15.31 -15.06
C HIS A 75 -10.78 16.26 -16.25
N ASP A 76 -11.04 17.54 -15.99
CA ASP A 76 -11.22 18.56 -17.04
C ASP A 76 -9.91 18.80 -17.82
N LEU A 77 -8.78 18.82 -17.12
CA LEU A 77 -7.45 18.97 -17.72
C LEU A 77 -7.07 17.73 -18.54
N HIS A 78 -7.39 16.54 -18.04
CA HIS A 78 -7.23 15.31 -18.78
C HIS A 78 -8.08 15.31 -20.07
N LEU A 79 -9.32 15.77 -20.00
CA LEU A 79 -10.21 15.87 -21.16
C LEU A 79 -9.70 16.90 -22.19
N ALA A 80 -9.12 18.02 -21.73
CA ALA A 80 -8.50 19.01 -22.61
C ALA A 80 -7.35 18.40 -23.44
N ILE A 81 -6.49 17.60 -22.82
CA ILE A 81 -5.43 16.85 -23.52
C ILE A 81 -6.03 15.88 -24.52
N VAL A 82 -7.00 15.06 -24.10
CA VAL A 82 -7.64 14.07 -24.98
C VAL A 82 -8.25 14.76 -26.20
N ASN A 83 -8.91 15.91 -26.02
CA ASN A 83 -9.47 16.68 -27.12
C ASN A 83 -8.39 17.28 -28.02
N CYS A 84 -7.29 17.79 -27.47
CA CYS A 84 -6.17 18.27 -28.27
C CYS A 84 -5.56 17.14 -29.14
N PHE A 85 -5.36 15.94 -28.57
CA PHE A 85 -4.88 14.77 -29.33
C PHE A 85 -5.86 14.28 -30.39
N ARG A 86 -7.18 14.44 -30.16
CA ARG A 86 -8.19 14.17 -31.19
C ARG A 86 -8.09 15.14 -32.38
N LEU A 87 -7.76 16.41 -32.13
CA LEU A 87 -7.62 17.43 -33.17
C LEU A 87 -6.32 17.30 -33.97
N HIS A 88 -5.20 17.10 -33.29
CA HIS A 88 -3.87 17.11 -33.92
C HIS A 88 -3.34 15.72 -34.28
N GLY A 89 -3.98 14.65 -33.79
CA GLY A 89 -3.51 13.27 -33.95
C GLY A 89 -2.28 12.95 -33.09
N GLY A 90 -1.79 11.72 -33.13
CA GLY A 90 -0.72 11.25 -32.23
C GLY A 90 0.60 12.04 -32.34
N VAL A 91 1.30 11.89 -33.47
CA VAL A 91 2.68 12.41 -33.61
C VAL A 91 2.76 13.94 -33.56
N LYS A 92 1.81 14.64 -34.21
CA LYS A 92 1.74 16.11 -34.15
C LYS A 92 1.21 16.60 -32.80
N GLY A 93 0.27 15.89 -32.20
CA GLY A 93 -0.27 16.19 -30.87
C GLY A 93 0.78 16.19 -29.76
N LEU A 94 1.81 15.35 -29.84
CA LEU A 94 2.91 15.35 -28.84
C LEU A 94 3.60 16.70 -28.69
N LYS A 95 3.69 17.50 -29.77
CA LYS A 95 4.26 18.85 -29.73
C LYS A 95 3.17 19.92 -29.56
N ALA A 96 2.06 19.78 -30.30
CA ALA A 96 1.00 20.77 -30.29
C ALA A 96 0.26 20.86 -28.95
N CYS A 97 0.11 19.72 -28.26
CA CYS A 97 -0.62 19.59 -26.98
C CYS A 97 0.31 19.66 -25.75
N ALA A 98 1.54 20.15 -25.93
CA ALA A 98 2.47 20.37 -24.83
C ALA A 98 1.92 21.32 -23.74
N PRO A 99 1.25 22.46 -24.05
CA PRO A 99 0.80 23.37 -23.00
C PRO A 99 -0.31 22.75 -22.13
N GLU A 100 -1.29 22.06 -22.73
CA GLU A 100 -2.34 21.36 -21.98
C GLU A 100 -1.75 20.23 -21.12
N ARG A 101 -0.76 19.50 -21.67
CA ARG A 101 -0.05 18.45 -20.95
C ARG A 101 0.70 18.98 -19.74
N ASP A 102 1.37 20.12 -19.86
CA ASP A 102 2.19 20.67 -18.79
C ASP A 102 1.29 21.17 -17.63
N ILE A 103 0.13 21.78 -17.93
CA ILE A 103 -0.86 22.17 -16.91
C ILE A 103 -1.43 20.94 -16.17
N TYR A 104 -1.78 19.88 -16.91
CA TYR A 104 -2.23 18.63 -16.33
C TYR A 104 -1.17 17.97 -15.43
N ASN A 105 0.10 17.99 -15.86
CA ASN A 105 1.19 17.45 -15.05
C ASN A 105 1.35 18.21 -13.74
N VAL A 106 1.14 19.53 -13.72
CA VAL A 106 1.12 20.31 -12.48
C VAL A 106 -0.01 19.82 -11.57
N CYS A 107 -1.24 19.70 -12.08
CA CYS A 107 -2.37 19.18 -11.30
C CYS A 107 -2.07 17.79 -10.72
N LYS A 108 -1.48 16.90 -11.52
CA LYS A 108 -1.13 15.54 -11.11
C LYS A 108 -0.02 15.46 -10.06
N ILE A 109 0.82 16.49 -9.93
CA ILE A 109 1.90 16.55 -8.91
C ILE A 109 1.38 17.15 -7.60
N GLU A 110 0.44 18.09 -7.67
CA GLU A 110 -0.14 18.75 -6.49
C GLU A 110 -1.15 17.87 -5.73
N LYS A 111 -1.58 16.76 -6.32
CA LYS A 111 -2.60 15.84 -5.82
C LYS A 111 -2.02 14.47 -5.48
#